data_AF-A0A258KCZ8-F1
#
_entry.id   AF-A0A258KCZ8-F1
#
_cell.length_a   1.000
_cell.length_b   1.000
_cell.length_c   1.000
_cell.angle_alpha   90.00
_cell.angle_beta   90.00
_cell.angle_gamma   90.00
#
_symmetry.space_group_name_H-M   'P 1'
#
loop_
_entity.id
_entity.type
_entity.pdbx_description
1 polymer ?
#
loop_
_entity_poly.entity_id
_entity_poly.type
_entity_poly.pdbx_seq_one_letter_code
_entity_poly.pdbx_strand_id
1 'polypeptide(L)' 'RIAQFESRGRVVMYDEETFLEPSWIAAFIGHGVLPGRYDPLVDRMPVERIRATAERMRAIFRQTAERLPTHAEALP' A
#
# COMPACT_ATOMS: atom_id res chain seq x y z
N ARG A 1 12.99 11.65 -3.72
CA ARG A 1 12.00 10.64 -3.28
C ARG A 1 12.28 9.24 -3.82
N ILE A 2 12.40 9.05 -5.14
CA ILE A 2 12.63 7.72 -5.78
C ILE A 2 13.84 6.98 -5.18
N ALA A 3 15.04 7.56 -5.21
CA ALA A 3 16.24 6.91 -4.65
C ALA A 3 16.12 6.53 -3.17
N GLN A 4 15.36 7.30 -2.38
CA GLN A 4 15.08 6.97 -0.97
C GLN A 4 14.17 5.76 -0.86
N PHE A 5 13.11 5.73 -1.67
CA PHE A 5 12.19 4.60 -1.72
C PHE A 5 12.89 3.33 -2.24
N GLU A 6 13.58 3.40 -3.38
CA GLU A 6 14.38 2.29 -3.92
C GLU A 6 15.40 1.77 -2.92
N SER A 7 16.05 2.65 -2.15
CA SER A 7 17.03 2.18 -1.19
C SER A 7 16.40 1.44 -0.01
N ARG A 8 15.29 1.93 0.58
CA ARG A 8 14.80 1.47 1.90
C ARG A 8 13.30 1.52 2.16
N GLY A 9 12.49 1.66 1.11
CA GLY A 9 11.03 1.70 1.22
C GLY A 9 10.49 2.92 1.96
N ARG A 10 11.25 4.01 2.04
CA ARG A 10 10.83 5.25 2.70
C ARG A 10 10.48 6.33 1.67
N VAL A 11 9.32 6.95 1.86
CA VAL A 11 8.89 8.10 1.07
C VAL A 11 9.20 9.37 1.86
N VAL A 12 9.91 10.31 1.22
CA VAL A 12 10.17 11.63 1.81
C VAL A 12 8.99 12.54 1.48
N MET A 13 8.27 12.98 2.50
CA MET A 13 7.18 13.95 2.40
C MET A 13 7.69 15.36 2.71
N TYR A 14 7.17 16.34 2.00
CA TYR A 14 7.35 17.77 2.19
C TYR A 14 6.00 18.40 2.55
N ASP A 15 6.06 19.60 3.15
CA ASP A 15 4.86 20.36 3.48
C ASP A 15 4.07 20.72 2.22
N GLU A 16 2.75 20.83 2.37
CA GLU A 16 1.80 21.24 1.32
C GLU A 16 1.70 20.30 0.10
N GLU A 17 2.16 19.05 0.22
CA GLU A 17 1.97 18.07 -0.84
C GLU A 17 0.52 17.66 -1.06
N THR A 18 0.10 17.60 -2.34
CA THR A 18 -1.23 17.15 -2.74
C THR A 18 -1.41 15.63 -2.60
N PHE A 19 -0.34 14.86 -2.80
CA PHE A 19 -0.37 13.41 -2.69
C PHE A 19 0.04 12.96 -1.30
N LEU A 20 -0.67 11.98 -0.76
CA LEU A 20 -0.31 11.32 0.49
C LEU A 20 0.80 10.28 0.25
N GLU A 21 1.52 9.91 1.30
CA GLU A 21 2.56 8.87 1.25
C GLU A 21 2.07 7.56 0.57
N PRO A 22 0.87 7.01 0.88
CA PRO A 22 0.38 5.81 0.20
C PRO A 22 0.21 5.97 -1.31
N SER A 23 -0.15 7.17 -1.78
CA SER A 23 -0.27 7.46 -3.21
C SER A 23 1.08 7.38 -3.92
N TRP A 24 2.14 7.87 -3.27
CA TRP A 24 3.51 7.75 -3.79
C TRP A 24 4.01 6.31 -3.78
N ILE A 25 3.73 5.55 -2.72
CA ILE A 25 4.07 4.11 -2.65
C ILE A 25 3.39 3.36 -3.80
N ALA A 26 2.10 3.60 -4.02
CA ALA A 26 1.34 2.99 -5.10
C ALA A 26 1.91 3.35 -6.49
N ALA A 27 2.26 4.62 -6.71
CA ALA A 27 2.87 5.07 -7.96
C ALA A 27 4.23 4.41 -8.22
N PHE A 28 5.11 4.34 -7.22
CA PHE A 28 6.42 3.70 -7.38
C PHE A 28 6.29 2.21 -7.72
N ILE A 29 5.50 1.47 -6.94
CA ILE A 29 5.27 0.04 -7.19
C ILE A 29 4.62 -0.17 -8.56
N GLY A 30 3.63 0.66 -8.93
CA GLY A 30 2.95 0.60 -10.22
C GLY A 30 3.87 0.84 -11.42
N HIS A 31 4.94 1.63 -11.23
CA HIS A 31 5.98 1.87 -12.24
C HIS A 31 7.19 0.92 -12.13
N GLY A 32 7.10 -0.14 -11.33
CA GLY A 32 8.16 -1.15 -11.19
C GLY A 32 9.33 -0.73 -10.30
N VAL A 33 9.23 0.40 -9.63
CA VAL A 33 10.20 0.85 -8.63
C VAL A 33 9.90 0.11 -7.33
N LEU A 34 10.80 -0.78 -6.91
CA LEU A 34 10.67 -1.57 -5.69
C LEU A 34 11.79 -1.24 -4.70
N PRO A 35 11.53 -1.27 -3.38
CA PRO A 35 12.56 -1.04 -2.39
C PRO A 35 13.48 -2.27 -2.25
N GLY A 36 14.78 -2.04 -2.19
CA GLY A 36 15.79 -3.10 -1.97
C GLY A 36 15.80 -3.65 -0.54
N ARG A 37 15.18 -2.96 0.42
CA ARG A 37 14.98 -3.43 1.80
C ARG A 37 13.75 -2.79 2.43
N TYR A 38 13.23 -3.44 3.47
CA TYR A 38 12.17 -2.94 4.34
C TYR A 38 12.73 -2.46 5.70
N ASP A 39 11.87 -1.99 6.60
CA ASP A 39 12.27 -1.56 7.94
C ASP A 39 12.63 -2.77 8.83
N PRO A 40 13.84 -2.85 9.43
CA PRO A 40 14.25 -3.97 10.28
C PRO A 40 13.34 -4.25 11.49
N LEU A 41 12.51 -3.29 11.90
CA LEU A 41 11.53 -3.51 12.96
C LEU A 41 10.52 -4.60 12.60
N VAL A 42 10.26 -4.83 11.31
CA VAL A 42 9.38 -5.89 10.81
C VAL A 42 9.89 -7.28 11.20
N ASP A 43 11.21 -7.47 11.32
CA ASP A 43 11.81 -8.77 11.68
C ASP A 43 11.48 -9.20 13.12
N ARG A 44 10.97 -8.29 13.96
CA ARG A 44 10.50 -8.61 15.30
C ARG A 44 9.10 -9.20 15.34
N MET A 45 8.38 -9.19 14.21
CA MET A 45 7.03 -9.71 14.10
C MET A 45 7.05 -11.14 13.53
N PRO A 46 6.31 -12.10 14.13
CA PRO A 46 6.13 -13.41 13.52
C PRO A 46 5.49 -13.28 12.13
N VAL A 47 6.06 -13.97 11.14
CA VAL A 47 5.61 -13.88 9.74
C VAL A 47 4.16 -14.34 9.58
N GLU A 48 3.70 -15.27 10.41
CA GLU A 48 2.33 -15.77 10.46
C GLU A 48 1.35 -14.65 10.82
N ARG A 49 1.75 -13.74 11.72
CA ARG A 49 0.93 -12.57 12.08
C ARG A 49 0.80 -11.63 10.89
N ILE A 50 1.91 -11.34 10.21
CA ILE A 50 1.92 -10.46 9.02
C ILE A 50 1.01 -11.06 7.94
N ARG A 51 1.15 -12.37 7.67
CA ARG A 51 0.33 -13.10 6.71
C ARG A 51 -1.16 -13.03 7.07
N ALA A 52 -1.51 -13.35 8.32
CA ALA A 52 -2.90 -13.30 8.78
C ALA A 52 -3.52 -11.90 8.65
N THR A 53 -2.76 -10.84 8.96
CA THR A 53 -3.20 -9.46 8.77
C THR A 53 -3.46 -9.14 7.29
N ALA A 54 -2.54 -9.51 6.39
CA ALA A 54 -2.69 -9.29 4.96
C ALA A 54 -3.89 -10.06 4.37
N GLU A 55 -4.09 -11.31 4.78
CA GLU A 55 -5.23 -12.13 4.38
C GLU A 55 -6.56 -11.52 4.85
N ARG A 56 -6.60 -11.04 6.09
CA ARG A 56 -7.78 -10.33 6.63
C ARG A 56 -8.08 -9.06 5.83
N MET A 57 -7.06 -8.24 5.52
CA MET A 57 -7.25 -7.03 4.70
C MET A 57 -7.81 -7.39 3.32
N ARG A 58 -7.25 -8.41 2.66
CA ARG A 58 -7.74 -8.90 1.37
C ARG A 58 -9.19 -9.36 1.43
N ALA A 59 -9.57 -10.09 2.49
CA ALA A 59 -10.93 -10.57 2.68
C ALA A 59 -11.92 -9.42 2.87
N ILE A 60 -11.56 -8.40 3.66
CA ILE A 60 -12.38 -7.19 3.87
C ILE A 60 -12.58 -6.45 2.54
N PHE A 61 -11.51 -6.18 1.80
CA PHE A 61 -11.63 -5.46 0.52
C PHE A 61 -12.51 -6.21 -0.49
N ARG A 62 -12.35 -7.53 -0.60
CA ARG A 62 -13.19 -8.35 -1.47
C ARG A 62 -14.66 -8.29 -1.04
N GLN A 63 -14.95 -8.54 0.24
CA GLN A 63 -16.32 -8.54 0.75
C GLN A 63 -16.99 -7.17 0.55
N THR A 64 -16.25 -6.08 0.76
CA THR A 64 -16.78 -4.73 0.52
C THR A 64 -17.06 -4.51 -0.97
N ALA A 65 -16.13 -4.86 -1.86
CA ALA A 65 -16.31 -4.69 -3.29
C ALA A 65 -17.51 -5.49 -3.84
N GLU A 66 -17.70 -6.73 -3.37
CA GLU A 66 -18.83 -7.60 -3.76
C GLU A 66 -20.20 -7.06 -3.31
N ARG A 67 -20.23 -6.17 -2.31
CA ARG A 67 -21.47 -5.59 -1.76
C ARG A 67 -21.82 -4.23 -2.35
N LEU A 68 -20.91 -3.63 -3.12
CA LEU A 68 -21.15 -2.35 -3.76
C LEU A 68 -21.84 -2.58 -5.12
N PRO A 69 -22.78 -1.70 -5.51
CA PRO A 69 -23.30 -1.72 -6.87
C PRO A 69 -22.16 -1.51 -7.86
N THR A 70 -22.31 -2.05 -9.06
CA THR A 70 -21.42 -1.68 -10.16
C THR A 70 -21.55 -0.17 -10.44
N HIS A 71 -20.52 0.42 -11.05
CA HIS A 71 -20.54 1.83 -11.40
C HIS A 71 -21.77 2.20 -12.26
N ALA A 72 -22.20 1.31 -13.15
CA ALA A 72 -23.37 1.54 -13.99
C ALA A 72 -24.69 1.56 -13.20
N GLU A 73 -24.84 0.69 -12.19
CA GLU A 73 -26.02 0.64 -11.32
C GLU A 73 -26.11 1.80 -10.32
N ALA A 74 -24.98 2.47 -10.05
CA ALA A 74 -24.91 3.61 -9.15
C ALA A 74 -25.21 4.96 -9.83
N LEU A 75 -25.32 4.98 -11.17
CA LEU A 75 -25.65 6.17 -11.94
C LEU A 75 -27.18 6.26 -12.18
N PRO A 76 -27.74 7.48 -12.24
CA PRO A 76 -29.17 7.71 -12.44
C PRO A 76 -29.65 7.36 -13.86
#